data_AF-A0A6P4F0Q5-F1
#
_entry.id   AF-A0A6P4F0Q5-F1
#
_cell.length_a   1.000
_cell.length_b   1.000
_cell.length_c   1.000
_cell.angle_alpha   90.00
_cell.angle_beta   90.00
_cell.angle_gamma   90.00
#
_symmetry.space_group_name_H-M   'P 1'
#
loop_
_entity.id
_entity.type
_entity.pdbx_description
1 polymer ?
#
loop_
_entity_poly.entity_id
_entity_poly.type
_entity_poly.pdbx_seq_one_letter_code
_entity_poly.pdbx_strand_id
1 'polypeptide(L)'
;MFNFNVLAGYSPSYLRKTKKILLNLARERYPRVTLDELREAQNYSLTFIIARDPFERLLSAYRDKMVFALPYSFHDKLGRSIVRNYRKKPSLAARAANTKFPSFPEFVHWLLDQVKRGSFIDMHFVAATSFCTPCLIRFDMILKFESLAEDQLYLIEKTGLKRVIAPVWRNMGKGRKTH
;
A
#
# COMPACT_ATOMS: atom_id res chain seq x y z
N MET A 1 -7.32 6.95 -4.36
CA MET A 1 -7.01 8.39 -4.46
C MET A 1 -8.02 9.24 -5.23
N PHE A 2 -8.91 8.68 -6.07
CA PHE A 2 -9.87 9.50 -6.84
C PHE A 2 -10.76 10.37 -5.94
N ASN A 3 -11.48 9.77 -4.98
CA ASN A 3 -12.38 10.49 -4.07
C ASN A 3 -11.64 11.56 -3.25
N PHE A 4 -10.44 11.26 -2.74
CA PHE A 4 -9.63 12.27 -2.04
C PHE A 4 -9.30 13.48 -2.91
N ASN A 5 -9.09 13.31 -4.22
CA ASN A 5 -8.89 14.44 -5.12
C ASN A 5 -10.18 15.22 -5.38
N VAL A 6 -11.33 14.55 -5.45
CA VAL A 6 -12.64 15.22 -5.52
C VAL A 6 -12.85 16.08 -4.28
N LEU A 7 -12.59 15.54 -3.09
CA LEU A 7 -12.66 16.27 -1.82
C LEU A 7 -11.66 17.43 -1.76
N ALA A 8 -10.51 17.33 -2.44
CA ALA A 8 -9.52 18.40 -2.57
C ALA A 8 -9.90 19.47 -3.62
N GLY A 9 -11.07 19.36 -4.26
CA GLY A 9 -11.59 20.35 -5.21
C GLY A 9 -11.28 20.07 -6.69
N TYR A 10 -10.67 18.93 -7.05
CA TYR A 10 -10.52 18.56 -8.45
C TYR A 10 -11.83 18.04 -9.04
N SER A 11 -12.19 18.49 -10.25
CA SER A 11 -13.41 18.01 -10.90
C SER A 11 -13.32 16.55 -11.35
N PRO A 12 -14.39 15.75 -11.24
CA PRO A 12 -14.40 14.37 -11.74
C PRO A 12 -14.07 14.24 -13.23
N SER A 13 -14.44 15.23 -14.05
CA SER A 13 -14.11 15.26 -15.48
C SER A 13 -12.61 15.39 -15.74
N TYR A 14 -11.92 16.25 -14.99
CA TYR A 14 -10.46 16.37 -15.03
C TYR A 14 -9.78 15.06 -14.58
N LEU A 15 -10.19 14.53 -13.43
CA LEU A 15 -9.60 13.30 -12.87
C LEU A 15 -9.83 12.04 -13.71
N ARG A 16 -10.83 12.04 -14.60
CA ARG A 16 -11.05 10.96 -15.57
C ARG A 16 -10.12 11.03 -16.78
N LYS A 17 -9.69 12.23 -17.17
CA LYS A 17 -8.87 12.46 -18.38
C LYS A 17 -7.38 12.62 -18.09
N THR A 18 -7.02 12.99 -16.86
CA THR A 18 -5.63 13.26 -16.50
C THR A 18 -4.74 12.02 -16.59
N LYS A 19 -3.51 12.21 -17.09
CA LYS A 19 -2.44 11.20 -17.08
C LYS A 19 -1.57 11.28 -15.82
N LYS A 20 -1.79 12.29 -14.95
CA LYS A 20 -1.05 12.44 -13.69
C LYS A 20 -1.42 11.34 -12.69
N ILE A 21 -0.45 10.95 -11.87
CA ILE A 21 -0.68 10.02 -10.76
C ILE A 21 -1.56 10.72 -9.72
N LEU A 22 -2.71 10.13 -9.40
CA LEU A 22 -3.69 10.72 -8.47
C LEU A 22 -3.13 10.97 -7.06
N LEU A 23 -2.12 10.20 -6.62
CA LEU A 23 -1.43 10.45 -5.36
C LEU A 23 -0.67 11.79 -5.37
N ASN A 24 -0.05 12.16 -6.50
CA ASN A 24 0.68 13.41 -6.62
C ASN A 24 -0.27 14.60 -6.59
N LEU A 25 -1.40 14.51 -7.31
CA LEU A 25 -2.44 15.54 -7.26
C LEU A 25 -3.01 15.75 -5.85
N ALA A 26 -3.23 14.68 -5.10
CA ALA A 26 -3.71 14.81 -3.73
C ALA A 26 -2.68 15.53 -2.85
N ARG A 27 -1.38 15.23 -3.02
CA ARG A 27 -0.29 15.90 -2.29
C ARG A 27 -0.12 17.38 -2.65
N GLU A 28 -0.55 17.81 -3.83
CA GLU A 28 -0.61 19.24 -4.20
C GLU A 28 -1.64 20.00 -3.33
N ARG A 29 -2.64 19.32 -2.74
CA ARG A 29 -3.74 19.94 -1.99
C ARG A 29 -3.81 19.59 -0.50
N TYR A 30 -3.19 18.49 -0.09
CA TYR A 30 -3.10 18.07 1.32
C TYR A 30 -1.64 18.21 1.80
N PRO A 31 -1.25 19.38 2.35
CA PRO A 31 0.10 19.57 2.87
C PRO A 31 0.35 18.71 4.11
N ARG A 32 1.64 18.52 4.43
CA ARG A 32 2.02 17.84 5.68
C ARG A 32 1.79 18.80 6.84
N VAL A 33 0.89 18.42 7.74
CA VAL A 33 0.61 19.16 8.97
C VAL A 33 1.58 18.79 10.09
N THR A 34 1.75 19.70 11.03
CA THR A 34 2.42 19.47 12.32
C THR A 34 1.57 18.57 13.22
N LEU A 35 2.17 18.08 14.32
CA LEU A 35 1.43 17.26 15.28
C LEU A 35 0.33 18.05 16.01
N ASP A 36 0.53 19.34 16.25
CA ASP A 36 -0.44 20.17 16.96
C ASP A 36 -1.64 20.51 16.05
N GLU A 37 -1.39 20.87 14.79
CA GLU A 37 -2.46 21.03 13.78
C GLU A 37 -3.24 19.72 13.59
N LEU A 38 -2.55 18.56 13.60
CA LEU A 38 -3.20 17.26 13.49
C LEU A 38 -4.09 16.94 14.71
N ARG A 39 -3.67 17.34 15.92
CA ARG A 39 -4.46 17.18 17.15
C ARG A 39 -5.66 18.11 17.16
N GLU A 40 -5.48 19.35 16.74
CA GLU A 40 -6.57 20.31 16.61
C GLU A 40 -7.61 19.83 15.60
N ALA A 41 -7.16 19.39 14.42
CA ALA A 41 -8.03 18.87 13.36
C ALA A 41 -8.87 17.66 13.80
N GLN A 42 -8.34 16.82 14.69
CA GLN A 42 -9.06 15.67 15.24
C GLN A 42 -10.31 16.06 16.04
N ASN A 43 -10.36 17.26 16.63
CA ASN A 43 -11.49 17.66 17.48
C ASN A 43 -12.80 17.86 16.70
N TYR A 44 -12.72 18.11 15.40
CA TYR A 44 -13.86 18.42 14.55
C TYR A 44 -13.91 17.57 13.27
N SER A 45 -13.07 16.54 13.18
CA SER A 45 -12.99 15.65 12.03
C SER A 45 -13.25 14.21 12.44
N LEU A 46 -13.94 13.46 11.58
CA LEU A 46 -13.93 12.01 11.68
C LEU A 46 -12.58 11.50 11.17
N THR A 47 -11.89 10.74 12.01
CA THR A 47 -10.60 10.14 11.67
C THR A 47 -10.74 8.65 11.41
N PHE A 48 -10.03 8.17 10.39
CA PHE A 48 -10.06 6.77 10.05
C PHE A 48 -8.72 6.29 9.47
N ILE A 49 -8.49 4.99 9.57
CA ILE A 49 -7.38 4.31 8.90
C ILE A 49 -7.93 3.13 8.11
N ILE A 50 -7.29 2.82 6.98
CA ILE A 50 -7.56 1.58 6.23
C ILE A 50 -6.45 0.58 6.60
N ALA A 51 -6.83 -0.51 7.23
CA ALA A 51 -5.96 -1.62 7.59
C ALA A 51 -6.21 -2.82 6.66
N ARG A 52 -5.22 -3.71 6.57
CA ARG A 52 -5.30 -4.97 5.84
C ARG A 52 -4.64 -6.06 6.67
N ASP A 53 -5.12 -7.28 6.56
CA ASP A 53 -4.47 -8.45 7.14
C ASP A 53 -2.95 -8.44 6.84
N PRO A 54 -2.09 -8.59 7.86
CA PRO A 54 -0.64 -8.49 7.67
C PRO A 54 -0.08 -9.49 6.66
N PHE A 55 -0.60 -10.73 6.62
CA PHE A 55 -0.11 -11.77 5.72
C PHE A 55 -0.60 -11.55 4.30
N GLU A 56 -1.85 -11.14 4.13
CA GLU A 56 -2.35 -10.74 2.81
C GLU A 56 -1.57 -9.56 2.24
N ARG A 57 -1.30 -8.54 3.08
CA ARG A 57 -0.51 -7.38 2.68
C ARG A 57 0.89 -7.81 2.26
N LEU A 58 1.55 -8.68 3.03
CA LEU A 58 2.89 -9.17 2.71
C LEU A 58 2.91 -9.97 1.41
N LEU A 59 1.93 -10.85 1.19
CA LEU A 59 1.81 -11.62 -0.04
C LEU A 59 1.54 -10.72 -1.25
N SER A 60 0.67 -9.72 -1.09
CA SER A 60 0.40 -8.71 -2.12
C SER A 60 1.66 -7.92 -2.46
N ALA A 61 2.44 -7.50 -1.46
CA ALA A 61 3.71 -6.81 -1.66
C ALA A 61 4.75 -7.69 -2.35
N TYR A 62 4.85 -8.97 -1.99
CA TYR A 62 5.71 -9.93 -2.69
C TYR A 62 5.33 -10.05 -4.17
N ARG A 63 4.04 -10.21 -4.50
CA ARG A 63 3.60 -10.30 -5.91
C ARG A 63 3.96 -9.02 -6.68
N ASP A 64 3.64 -7.86 -6.11
CA ASP A 64 3.88 -6.56 -6.77
C ASP A 64 5.37 -6.24 -6.92
N LYS A 65 6.15 -6.42 -5.85
CA LYS A 65 7.55 -5.98 -5.80
C LYS A 65 8.55 -7.05 -6.23
N MET A 66 8.22 -8.34 -6.17
CA MET A 66 9.15 -9.41 -6.57
C MET A 66 8.73 -10.02 -7.91
N VAL A 67 7.49 -10.50 -8.02
CA VAL A 67 7.03 -11.24 -9.21
C VAL A 67 6.80 -10.31 -10.40
N PHE A 68 6.14 -9.17 -10.16
CA PHE A 68 5.79 -8.19 -11.19
C PHE A 68 6.65 -6.92 -11.14
N ALA A 69 7.84 -7.02 -10.56
CA ALA A 69 8.79 -5.93 -10.51
C ALA A 69 9.04 -5.36 -11.91
N LEU A 70 9.06 -4.03 -12.02
CA LEU A 70 9.45 -3.39 -13.28
C LEU A 70 10.90 -3.76 -13.62
N PRO A 71 11.22 -4.16 -14.87
CA PRO A 71 12.58 -4.49 -15.26
C PRO A 71 13.57 -3.37 -14.90
N TYR A 72 14.74 -3.75 -14.37
CA TYR A 72 15.81 -2.84 -13.94
C TYR A 72 15.49 -1.94 -12.74
N SER A 73 14.29 -2.05 -12.16
CA SER A 73 13.93 -1.34 -10.92
C SER A 73 14.75 -1.84 -9.72
N PHE A 74 14.70 -1.07 -8.63
CA PHE A 74 15.28 -1.50 -7.36
C PHE A 74 14.78 -2.89 -6.95
N HIS A 75 13.47 -3.14 -7.03
CA HIS A 75 12.90 -4.40 -6.60
C HIS A 75 13.24 -5.58 -7.54
N ASP A 76 13.41 -5.34 -8.86
CA ASP A 76 13.92 -6.38 -9.78
C ASP A 76 15.37 -6.77 -9.42
N LYS A 77 16.23 -5.78 -9.15
CA LYS A 77 17.62 -6.03 -8.71
C LYS A 77 17.66 -6.77 -7.37
N LEU A 78 16.79 -6.38 -6.43
CA LEU A 78 16.63 -7.05 -5.14
C LEU A 78 16.19 -8.51 -5.31
N GLY A 79 15.14 -8.76 -6.09
CA GLY A 79 14.64 -10.11 -6.37
C GLY A 79 15.74 -11.02 -6.92
N ARG A 80 16.50 -10.55 -7.91
CA ARG A 80 17.64 -11.31 -8.46
C ARG A 80 18.73 -11.58 -7.43
N SER A 81 18.98 -10.63 -6.52
CA SER A 81 19.90 -10.83 -5.41
C SER A 81 19.43 -11.93 -4.46
N ILE A 82 18.13 -11.95 -4.12
CA ILE A 82 17.53 -13.00 -3.28
C ILE A 82 17.68 -14.36 -3.96
N VAL A 83 17.35 -14.47 -5.25
CA VAL A 83 17.53 -15.70 -6.03
C VAL A 83 18.97 -16.21 -5.95
N ARG A 84 19.97 -15.36 -6.23
CA ARG A 84 21.38 -15.76 -6.22
C ARG A 84 21.85 -16.30 -4.86
N ASN A 85 21.31 -15.75 -3.77
CA ASN A 85 21.77 -16.04 -2.40
C ASN A 85 20.98 -17.18 -1.73
N TYR A 86 19.70 -17.35 -2.04
CA TYR A 86 18.82 -18.28 -1.32
C TYR A 86 18.50 -19.55 -2.11
N ARG A 87 18.52 -19.50 -3.46
CA ARG A 87 18.21 -20.67 -4.30
C ARG A 87 19.24 -21.79 -4.19
N LYS A 88 20.48 -21.46 -3.80
CA LYS A 88 21.55 -22.44 -3.57
C LYS A 88 21.33 -23.27 -2.30
N LYS A 89 20.42 -22.85 -1.40
CA LYS A 89 20.12 -23.60 -0.17
C LYS A 89 19.28 -24.84 -0.54
N PRO A 90 19.72 -26.07 -0.24
CA PRO A 90 19.06 -27.30 -0.70
C PRO A 90 17.56 -27.37 -0.36
N SER A 91 17.17 -26.91 0.83
CA SER A 91 15.76 -26.87 1.28
C SER A 91 14.86 -25.93 0.47
N LEU A 92 15.45 -24.96 -0.24
CA LEU A 92 14.74 -23.97 -1.05
C LEU A 92 14.87 -24.25 -2.55
N ALA A 93 15.98 -24.87 -2.97
CA ALA A 93 16.22 -25.28 -4.35
C ALA A 93 15.13 -26.22 -4.87
N ALA A 94 14.70 -27.20 -4.06
CA ALA A 94 13.66 -28.16 -4.44
C ALA A 94 12.28 -27.52 -4.69
N ARG A 95 12.05 -26.31 -4.17
CA ARG A 95 10.81 -25.53 -4.32
C ARG A 95 10.94 -24.37 -5.30
N ALA A 96 12.11 -24.22 -5.93
CA ALA A 96 12.39 -23.10 -6.81
C ALA A 96 11.96 -23.42 -8.25
N ALA A 97 10.99 -22.67 -8.77
CA ALA A 97 10.76 -22.59 -10.20
C ALA A 97 11.96 -21.90 -10.89
N ASN A 98 12.22 -22.22 -12.17
CA ASN A 98 13.26 -21.57 -12.98
C ASN A 98 12.85 -20.14 -13.39
N THR A 99 12.60 -19.27 -12.40
CA THR A 99 12.17 -17.88 -12.59
C THR A 99 13.27 -16.89 -12.22
N LYS A 100 13.17 -15.67 -12.75
CA LYS A 100 14.14 -14.58 -12.47
C LYS A 100 13.88 -13.87 -11.12
N PHE A 101 12.77 -14.18 -10.45
CA PHE A 101 12.36 -13.64 -9.16
C PHE A 101 12.38 -14.73 -8.08
N PRO A 102 12.48 -14.37 -6.79
CA PRO A 102 12.48 -15.35 -5.71
C PRO A 102 11.11 -16.01 -5.58
N SER A 103 11.07 -17.28 -5.18
CA SER A 103 9.84 -17.91 -4.70
C SER A 103 9.40 -17.27 -3.38
N PHE A 104 8.14 -17.50 -2.97
CA PHE A 104 7.65 -16.95 -1.70
C PHE A 104 8.47 -17.43 -0.49
N PRO A 105 8.85 -18.73 -0.37
CA PRO A 105 9.76 -19.17 0.68
C PRO A 105 11.14 -18.49 0.63
N GLU A 106 11.75 -18.34 -0.55
CA GLU A 106 13.04 -17.63 -0.70
C GLU A 106 12.94 -16.19 -0.20
N PHE A 107 11.84 -15.50 -0.54
CA PHE A 107 11.55 -14.15 -0.07
C PHE A 107 11.35 -14.08 1.46
N VAL A 108 10.57 -14.99 2.04
CA VAL A 108 10.32 -15.03 3.49
C VAL A 108 11.61 -15.30 4.26
N HIS A 109 12.42 -16.26 3.83
CA HIS A 109 13.73 -16.52 4.45
C HIS A 109 14.65 -15.31 4.37
N TRP A 110 14.69 -14.63 3.21
CA TRP A 110 15.44 -13.40 3.09
C TRP A 110 14.97 -12.31 4.05
N LEU A 111 13.65 -12.12 4.16
CA LEU A 111 13.05 -11.12 5.03
C LEU A 111 13.39 -11.39 6.49
N LEU A 112 13.28 -12.64 6.95
CA LEU A 112 13.66 -13.05 8.31
C LEU A 112 15.15 -12.81 8.59
N ASP A 113 16.03 -13.11 7.62
CA ASP A 113 17.46 -12.82 7.73
C ASP A 113 17.74 -11.30 7.81
N GLN A 114 16.96 -10.46 7.12
CA GLN A 114 17.08 -8.99 7.24
C GLN A 114 16.67 -8.51 8.64
N VAL A 115 15.54 -9.01 9.15
CA VAL A 115 15.04 -8.68 10.51
C VAL A 115 16.07 -9.06 11.56
N LYS A 116 16.62 -10.28 11.48
CA LYS A 116 17.64 -10.77 12.42
C LYS A 116 18.91 -9.90 12.44
N ARG A 117 19.26 -9.31 11.30
CA ARG A 117 20.44 -8.44 11.15
C ARG A 117 20.17 -6.97 11.51
N GLY A 118 18.92 -6.60 11.83
CA GLY A 118 18.55 -5.20 12.02
C GLY A 118 18.75 -4.34 10.76
N SER A 119 18.68 -4.96 9.58
CA SER A 119 18.86 -4.24 8.32
C SER A 119 17.67 -3.34 8.00
N PHE A 120 17.88 -2.29 7.20
CA PHE A 120 16.78 -1.50 6.65
C PHE A 120 15.95 -2.37 5.70
N ILE A 121 14.64 -2.46 5.97
CA ILE A 121 13.69 -3.23 5.17
C ILE A 121 12.77 -2.24 4.46
N ASP A 122 12.55 -2.48 3.17
CA ASP A 122 11.63 -1.69 2.36
C ASP A 122 10.23 -1.60 3.03
N MET A 123 9.65 -0.40 3.02
CA MET A 123 8.37 -0.09 3.65
C MET A 123 7.21 -1.02 3.23
N HIS A 124 7.29 -1.63 2.05
CA HIS A 124 6.28 -2.58 1.56
C HIS A 124 6.31 -3.93 2.29
N PHE A 125 7.43 -4.29 2.95
CA PHE A 125 7.61 -5.59 3.60
C PHE A 125 7.56 -5.54 5.13
N VAL A 126 7.59 -4.34 5.73
CA VAL A 126 7.44 -4.16 7.19
C VAL A 126 5.99 -3.95 7.59
N ALA A 127 5.66 -4.15 8.87
CA ALA A 127 4.35 -3.85 9.41
C ALA A 127 3.99 -2.36 9.25
N ALA A 128 2.70 -2.06 9.06
CA ALA A 128 2.24 -0.69 8.91
C ALA A 128 2.56 0.18 10.15
N THR A 129 2.57 -0.42 11.34
CA THR A 129 2.94 0.21 12.62
C THR A 129 4.43 0.54 12.73
N SER A 130 5.29 -0.08 11.92
CA SER A 130 6.74 0.17 11.93
C SER A 130 7.14 1.32 10.99
N PHE A 131 6.32 1.62 9.98
CA PHE A 131 6.60 2.67 8.99
C PHE A 131 5.67 3.89 9.15
N CYS A 132 4.43 3.67 9.55
CA CYS A 132 3.50 4.72 9.92
C CYS A 132 3.41 4.73 11.45
N THR A 133 3.19 5.89 12.07
CA THR A 133 3.01 6.03 13.53
C THR A 133 1.51 6.15 13.87
N PRO A 134 0.69 5.10 13.66
CA PRO A 134 -0.76 5.19 13.85
C PRO A 134 -1.13 5.53 15.29
N CYS A 135 -0.25 5.22 16.25
CA CYS A 135 -0.45 5.53 17.66
C CYS A 135 -0.51 7.04 17.96
N LEU A 136 -0.12 7.91 17.03
CA LEU A 136 -0.22 9.36 17.19
C LEU A 136 -1.62 9.92 16.89
N ILE A 137 -2.53 9.09 16.37
CA ILE A 137 -3.87 9.49 15.95
C ILE A 137 -4.89 8.61 16.66
N ARG A 138 -5.92 9.23 17.25
CA ARG A 138 -7.04 8.50 17.83
C ARG A 138 -8.09 8.29 16.74
N PHE A 139 -8.05 7.14 16.08
CA PHE A 139 -8.99 6.82 15.00
C PHE A 139 -10.39 6.50 15.53
N ASP A 140 -11.40 7.13 14.94
CA ASP A 140 -12.82 6.80 15.20
C ASP A 140 -13.25 5.52 14.49
N MET A 141 -12.57 5.19 13.38
CA MET A 141 -12.90 4.03 12.54
C MET A 141 -11.65 3.35 11.98
N ILE A 142 -11.68 2.02 11.97
CA ILE A 142 -10.71 1.19 11.25
C ILE A 142 -11.47 0.50 10.13
N LEU A 143 -11.23 0.95 8.89
CA LEU A 143 -11.77 0.31 7.71
C LEU A 143 -10.87 -0.87 7.34
N LYS A 144 -11.44 -2.00 6.99
CA LYS A 144 -10.73 -3.21 6.59
C LYS A 144 -10.64 -3.26 5.07
N PHE A 145 -9.49 -3.69 4.56
CA PHE A 145 -9.30 -3.89 3.13
C PHE A 145 -10.19 -5.03 2.61
N GLU A 146 -10.46 -6.01 3.47
CA GLU A 146 -11.23 -7.21 3.20
C GLU A 146 -12.73 -6.92 3.04
N SER A 147 -13.26 -5.91 3.76
CA SER A 147 -14.65 -5.41 3.66
C SER A 147 -14.71 -3.99 3.11
N LEU A 148 -13.74 -3.62 2.27
CA LEU A 148 -13.52 -2.22 1.91
C LEU A 148 -14.68 -1.60 1.12
N ALA A 149 -15.46 -2.41 0.39
CA ALA A 149 -16.60 -1.93 -0.37
C ALA A 149 -17.72 -1.45 0.57
N GLU A 150 -18.06 -2.27 1.56
CA GLU A 150 -19.04 -1.99 2.60
C GLU A 150 -18.57 -0.85 3.51
N ASP A 151 -17.32 -0.91 3.96
CA ASP A 151 -16.72 0.05 4.87
C ASP A 151 -16.64 1.47 4.26
N GLN A 152 -16.34 1.58 2.96
CA GLN A 152 -16.37 2.87 2.26
C GLN A 152 -17.79 3.43 2.15
N LEU A 153 -18.78 2.59 1.88
CA LEU A 153 -20.18 3.02 1.83
C LEU A 153 -20.64 3.55 3.18
N TYR A 154 -20.35 2.80 4.25
CA TYR A 154 -20.68 3.20 5.62
C TYR A 154 -19.99 4.51 6.02
N LEU A 155 -18.70 4.67 5.69
CA LEU A 155 -17.98 5.92 5.93
C LEU A 155 -18.62 7.11 5.20
N ILE A 156 -18.98 6.94 3.92
CA ILE A 156 -19.60 8.00 3.10
C ILE A 156 -20.99 8.39 3.65
N GLU A 157 -21.78 7.41 4.09
CA GLU A 157 -23.05 7.64 4.78
C GLU A 157 -22.84 8.44 6.07
N LYS A 158 -21.99 7.95 6.96
CA LYS A 158 -21.77 8.50 8.30
C LYS A 158 -21.25 9.93 8.26
N THR A 159 -20.50 10.28 7.21
CA THR A 159 -19.93 11.62 7.00
C THR A 159 -20.83 12.55 6.19
N GLY A 160 -21.99 12.08 5.70
CA GLY A 160 -22.89 12.87 4.86
C GLY A 160 -22.34 13.17 3.45
N LEU A 161 -21.29 12.49 3.01
CA LEU A 161 -20.55 12.79 1.78
C LEU A 161 -21.17 12.20 0.50
N LYS A 162 -22.32 11.54 0.60
CA LYS A 162 -23.02 10.86 -0.52
C LYS A 162 -23.26 11.73 -1.75
N ARG A 163 -23.45 13.04 -1.57
CA ARG A 163 -23.69 13.99 -2.67
C ARG A 163 -22.40 14.47 -3.36
N VAL A 164 -21.24 14.17 -2.77
CA VAL A 164 -19.92 14.65 -3.23
C VAL A 164 -19.10 13.51 -3.82
N ILE A 165 -19.12 12.35 -3.16
CA ILE A 165 -18.33 11.17 -3.56
C ILE A 165 -19.18 9.90 -3.48
N ALA A 166 -18.76 8.90 -4.25
CA ALA A 166 -19.28 7.53 -4.22
C ALA A 166 -18.09 6.56 -4.26
N PRO A 167 -18.25 5.28 -3.87
CA PRO A 167 -17.19 4.29 -4.06
C PRO A 167 -16.76 4.21 -5.53
N VAL A 168 -15.47 4.33 -5.79
CA VAL A 168 -14.90 4.26 -7.13
C VAL A 168 -13.82 3.19 -7.16
N TRP A 169 -14.10 2.08 -7.85
CA TRP A 169 -13.09 1.06 -8.14
C TRP A 169 -12.26 1.46 -9.35
N ARG A 170 -11.05 1.99 -9.11
CA ARG A 170 -10.06 2.29 -10.15
C ARG A 170 -8.68 1.76 -9.77
N ASN A 171 -8.35 0.56 -10.24
CA ASN A 171 -6.99 0.00 -10.12
C ASN A 171 -6.09 0.56 -11.22
N MET A 172 -5.64 1.81 -11.11
CA MET A 172 -4.71 2.37 -12.11
C MET A 172 -3.28 1.80 -12.03
N GLY A 173 -2.95 1.05 -10.97
CA GLY A 173 -1.63 0.44 -10.76
C GLY A 173 -1.47 -0.97 -11.35
N LYS A 174 -2.56 -1.64 -11.75
CA LYS A 174 -2.48 -2.94 -12.42
C LYS A 174 -2.11 -2.70 -13.89
N GLY A 175 -0.84 -2.92 -14.25
CA GLY A 175 -0.49 -3.07 -15.66
C GLY A 175 -1.33 -4.17 -16.31
N ARG A 176 -1.54 -4.09 -17.63
CA ARG A 176 -2.37 -4.99 -18.47
C ARG A 176 -2.17 -6.51 -18.28
N LYS A 177 -1.19 -6.96 -17.49
CA LYS A 177 -0.82 -8.37 -17.28
C LYS A 177 -0.95 -8.88 -15.84
N THR A 178 -1.61 -8.13 -14.95
CA THR A 178 -1.84 -8.59 -13.57
C THR A 178 -3.31 -8.97 -13.40
N HIS A 179 -3.62 -10.25 -13.60
CA HIS A 179 -4.89 -10.86 -13.16
C HIS A 179 -4.97 -10.76 -11.64
#